data_AF-A0AA42QZV9-F1
#
_entry.id   AF-A0AA42QZV9-F1
#
_cell.length_a   1.000
_cell.length_b   1.000
_cell.length_c   1.000
_cell.angle_alpha   90.00
_cell.angle_beta   90.00
_cell.angle_gamma   90.00
#
_symmetry.space_group_name_H-M   'P 1'
#
loop_
_entity.id
_entity.type
_entity.pdbx_description
1 polymer ?
#
loop_
_entity_poly.entity_id
_entity_poly.type
_entity_poly.pdbx_seq_one_letter_code
_entity_poly.pdbx_strand_id
1 'polypeptide(L)'
;MDRTGALDLLKEVEDTLQNLQKTQIIPPVKVKGMLEHLRSSLEYLASDTFDAHFPDFKGKRPRTHFPYQFPDRIDSFFTKTLNIRPPEKSPMLQVFHSIQDYSTGENWLNMMCNLTNEVKHRNPISLKNEEVVVQSALNIMGMNMVVFNGEMPNIPITIKNVSVNGIKAPDVVLRDGKFIQGGDDPLVNIKITKENKIKFHGQEIEVIPYIQLCLDKLRKFINYAYDTLEKLN
;
A
#
# COMPACT_ATOMS: atom_id res chain seq x y z
N MET A 1 -8.92 -16.89 20.23
CA MET A 1 -7.67 -16.10 20.30
C MET A 1 -7.97 -14.70 19.82
N ASP A 2 -7.37 -13.67 20.42
CA ASP A 2 -7.66 -12.29 20.02
C ASP A 2 -6.89 -11.91 18.74
N ARG A 3 -7.61 -11.67 17.64
CA ARG A 3 -7.02 -11.23 16.36
C ARG A 3 -6.90 -9.71 16.23
N THR A 4 -7.30 -8.96 17.26
CA THR A 4 -7.39 -7.48 17.24
C THR A 4 -6.03 -6.85 16.91
N GLY A 5 -4.94 -7.31 17.51
CA GLY A 5 -3.61 -6.76 17.25
C GLY A 5 -3.18 -6.85 15.78
N ALA A 6 -3.45 -7.98 15.11
CA ALA A 6 -3.15 -8.14 13.69
C ALA A 6 -4.09 -7.29 12.80
N LEU A 7 -5.38 -7.22 13.15
CA LEU A 7 -6.37 -6.46 12.38
C LEU A 7 -6.21 -4.93 12.53
N ASP A 8 -5.80 -4.44 13.70
CA ASP A 8 -5.52 -3.02 13.94
C ASP A 8 -4.38 -2.52 13.05
N LEU A 9 -3.33 -3.34 12.88
CA LEU A 9 -2.22 -3.04 11.96
C LEU A 9 -2.70 -2.95 10.50
N LEU A 10 -3.56 -3.88 10.07
CA LEU A 10 -4.14 -3.85 8.72
C LEU A 10 -5.10 -2.67 8.55
N LYS A 11 -5.78 -2.24 9.63
CA LYS A 11 -6.66 -1.08 9.62
C LYS A 11 -5.87 0.22 9.47
N GLU A 12 -4.74 0.37 10.18
CA GLU A 12 -3.85 1.53 10.01
C GLU A 12 -3.30 1.62 8.58
N VAL A 13 -2.96 0.48 7.96
CA VAL A 13 -2.55 0.43 6.55
C VAL A 13 -3.70 0.88 5.64
N GLU A 14 -4.91 0.39 5.85
CA GLU A 14 -6.10 0.76 5.09
C GLU A 14 -6.36 2.27 5.17
N ASP A 15 -6.37 2.84 6.38
CA ASP A 15 -6.65 4.25 6.60
C ASP A 15 -5.56 5.14 5.99
N THR A 16 -4.29 4.73 6.12
CA THR A 16 -3.18 5.41 5.43
C THR A 16 -3.35 5.33 3.92
N LEU A 17 -3.63 4.15 3.37
CA LEU A 17 -3.77 3.92 1.93
C LEU A 17 -4.91 4.74 1.32
N GLN A 18 -6.07 4.80 1.99
CA GLN A 18 -7.21 5.63 1.58
C GLN A 18 -6.83 7.11 1.52
N ASN A 19 -6.02 7.59 2.47
CA ASN A 19 -5.52 8.96 2.43
C ASN A 19 -4.56 9.19 1.25
N LEU A 20 -3.66 8.25 0.96
CA LEU A 20 -2.77 8.35 -0.20
C LEU A 20 -3.54 8.31 -1.53
N GLN A 21 -4.61 7.51 -1.62
CA GLN A 21 -5.49 7.46 -2.79
C GLN A 21 -6.22 8.78 -3.04
N LYS A 22 -6.62 9.50 -1.98
CA LYS A 22 -7.28 10.81 -2.10
C LYS A 22 -6.30 11.92 -2.50
N THR A 23 -5.13 11.95 -1.87
CA THR A 23 -4.17 13.06 -2.06
C THR A 23 -3.25 12.85 -3.26
N GLN A 24 -3.05 11.60 -3.68
CA GLN A 24 -2.02 11.19 -4.65
C GLN A 24 -0.59 11.61 -4.25
N ILE A 25 -0.38 11.98 -2.98
CA ILE A 25 0.93 12.30 -2.42
C ILE A 25 1.38 11.06 -1.64
N ILE A 26 2.55 10.50 -1.98
CA ILE A 26 3.09 9.29 -1.34
C ILE A 26 4.40 9.60 -0.59
N PRO A 27 4.33 10.00 0.69
CA PRO A 27 5.52 10.19 1.49
C PRO A 27 6.24 8.84 1.74
N PRO A 28 7.56 8.73 1.51
CA PRO A 28 8.33 7.50 1.76
C PRO A 28 8.15 6.93 3.17
N VAL A 29 8.03 7.80 4.18
CA VAL A 29 7.81 7.40 5.58
C VAL A 29 6.48 6.68 5.78
N LYS A 30 5.44 7.05 5.01
CA LYS A 30 4.13 6.38 5.06
C LYS A 30 4.19 5.03 4.38
N VAL A 31 4.91 4.90 3.26
CA VAL A 31 5.16 3.61 2.61
C VAL A 31 5.90 2.66 3.54
N LYS A 32 6.95 3.16 4.22
CA LYS A 32 7.68 2.40 5.24
C LYS A 32 6.73 1.89 6.33
N GLY A 33 5.95 2.79 6.94
CA GLY A 33 5.03 2.42 8.01
C GLY A 33 4.04 1.34 7.57
N MET A 34 3.45 1.48 6.37
CA MET A 34 2.53 0.48 5.84
C MET A 34 3.22 -0.89 5.65
N LEU A 35 4.42 -0.93 5.07
CA LEU A 35 5.19 -2.17 4.89
C LEU A 35 5.58 -2.82 6.23
N GLU A 36 5.87 -2.03 7.25
CA GLU A 36 6.17 -2.51 8.60
C GLU A 36 4.93 -3.09 9.29
N HIS A 37 3.77 -2.44 9.15
CA HIS A 37 2.49 -2.92 9.69
C HIS A 37 1.98 -4.19 8.99
N LEU A 38 2.04 -4.23 7.65
CA LEU A 38 1.72 -5.42 6.86
C LEU A 38 2.54 -6.62 7.34
N ARG A 39 3.87 -6.46 7.48
CA ARG A 39 4.71 -7.53 8.01
C ARG A 39 4.38 -7.86 9.45
N SER A 40 4.22 -6.87 10.31
CA SER A 40 3.97 -7.09 11.74
C SER A 40 2.69 -7.89 11.98
N SER A 41 1.65 -7.74 11.14
CA SER A 41 0.44 -8.55 11.24
C SER A 41 0.70 -10.07 11.07
N LEU A 42 1.66 -10.45 10.23
CA LEU A 42 2.11 -11.84 10.12
C LEU A 42 2.90 -12.29 11.35
N GLU A 43 3.72 -11.41 11.91
CA GLU A 43 4.50 -11.70 13.13
C GLU A 43 3.56 -11.92 14.33
N TYR A 44 2.46 -11.17 14.43
CA TYR A 44 1.38 -11.41 15.40
C TYR A 44 0.80 -12.81 15.22
N LEU A 45 0.42 -13.20 13.99
CA LEU A 45 -0.11 -14.54 13.74
C LEU A 45 0.89 -15.65 14.16
N ALA A 46 2.17 -15.50 13.83
CA ALA A 46 3.20 -16.47 14.21
C ALA A 46 3.38 -16.55 15.72
N SER A 47 3.32 -15.39 16.39
CA SER A 47 3.35 -15.26 17.85
C SER A 47 2.15 -15.95 18.48
N ASP A 48 0.93 -15.66 18.03
CA ASP A 48 -0.30 -16.20 18.61
C ASP A 48 -0.45 -17.70 18.33
N THR A 49 0.07 -18.18 17.20
CA THR A 49 0.17 -19.62 16.91
C THR A 49 1.07 -20.31 17.94
N PHE A 50 2.18 -19.68 18.34
CA PHE A 50 3.03 -20.21 19.41
C PHE A 50 2.29 -20.25 20.75
N ASP A 51 1.58 -19.17 21.11
CA ASP A 51 0.85 -19.11 22.38
C ASP A 51 -0.32 -20.11 22.44
N ALA A 52 -0.99 -20.36 21.31
CA ALA A 52 -2.03 -21.39 21.22
C ALA A 52 -1.48 -22.80 21.52
N HIS A 53 -0.25 -23.08 21.09
CA HIS A 53 0.40 -24.36 21.35
C HIS A 53 1.06 -24.44 22.73
N PHE A 54 1.43 -23.31 23.33
CA PHE A 54 2.10 -23.25 24.63
C PHE A 54 1.50 -22.17 25.56
N PRO A 55 0.23 -22.30 25.98
CA PRO A 55 -0.45 -21.26 26.77
C PRO A 55 0.23 -21.01 28.13
N ASP A 56 0.85 -22.04 28.70
CA ASP A 56 1.53 -21.99 30.00
C ASP A 56 3.06 -21.91 29.89
N PHE A 57 3.61 -21.39 28.78
CA PHE A 57 5.06 -21.34 28.58
C PHE A 57 5.76 -20.46 29.63
N LYS A 58 6.57 -21.07 30.52
CA LYS A 58 7.27 -20.37 31.62
C LYS A 58 8.71 -19.94 31.30
N GLY A 59 9.18 -20.17 30.07
CA GLY A 59 10.56 -19.90 29.64
C GLY A 59 10.72 -18.54 28.96
N LYS A 60 11.96 -18.21 28.58
CA LYS A 60 12.22 -17.09 27.67
C LYS A 60 11.61 -17.43 26.30
N ARG A 61 10.60 -16.67 25.90
CA ARG A 61 9.90 -16.86 24.63
C ARG A 61 10.89 -16.81 23.45
N PRO A 62 10.86 -17.79 22.53
CA PRO A 62 11.66 -17.71 21.31
C PRO A 62 11.17 -16.55 20.44
N ARG A 63 12.06 -16.00 19.60
CA ARG A 63 11.62 -15.05 18.58
C ARG A 63 10.78 -15.80 17.55
N THR A 64 9.49 -15.54 17.56
CA THR A 64 8.51 -16.12 16.64
C THR A 64 8.40 -15.21 15.42
N HIS A 65 9.21 -15.49 14.41
CA HIS A 65 9.09 -14.82 13.13
C HIS A 65 8.18 -15.60 12.18
N PHE A 66 7.30 -14.90 11.47
CA PHE A 66 6.50 -15.55 10.43
C PHE A 66 7.41 -16.15 9.36
N PRO A 67 7.34 -17.47 9.12
CA PRO A 67 8.20 -18.11 8.14
C PRO A 67 7.63 -17.86 6.72
N TYR A 68 8.51 -17.52 5.78
CA TYR A 68 8.15 -17.30 4.37
C TYR A 68 9.29 -17.72 3.42
N GLN A 69 9.00 -17.72 2.12
CA GLN A 69 9.88 -18.04 0.96
C GLN A 69 9.94 -19.52 0.58
N PHE A 70 10.33 -20.41 1.50
CA PHE A 70 10.62 -21.81 1.16
C PHE A 70 9.85 -22.77 2.07
N PRO A 71 9.37 -23.92 1.55
CA PRO A 71 8.66 -24.93 2.34
C PRO A 71 9.40 -25.33 3.62
N ASP A 72 10.71 -25.58 3.52
CA ASP A 72 11.56 -25.97 4.65
C ASP A 72 11.55 -24.95 5.81
N ARG A 73 11.33 -23.66 5.52
CA ARG A 73 11.23 -22.64 6.58
C ARG A 73 9.91 -22.76 7.34
N ILE A 74 8.82 -23.10 6.65
CA ILE A 74 7.53 -23.36 7.28
C ILE A 74 7.68 -24.60 8.16
N ASP A 75 8.15 -25.70 7.59
CA ASP A 75 8.28 -26.97 8.31
C ASP A 75 9.24 -26.84 9.51
N SER A 76 10.33 -26.07 9.35
CA SER A 76 11.26 -25.77 10.45
C SER A 76 10.60 -24.94 11.56
N PHE A 77 9.66 -24.03 11.25
CA PHE A 77 8.91 -23.31 12.28
C PHE A 77 8.04 -24.27 13.08
N PHE A 78 7.28 -25.17 12.43
CA PHE A 78 6.45 -26.16 13.13
C PHE A 78 7.29 -27.16 13.94
N THR A 79 8.37 -27.67 13.39
CA THR A 79 9.17 -28.73 14.03
C THR A 79 10.14 -28.22 15.10
N LYS A 80 10.70 -27.01 14.93
CA LYS A 80 11.73 -26.46 15.85
C LYS A 80 11.18 -25.38 16.77
N THR A 81 10.32 -24.50 16.27
CA THR A 81 9.73 -23.43 17.10
C THR A 81 8.50 -23.92 17.84
N LEU A 82 7.60 -24.65 17.16
CA LEU A 82 6.39 -25.19 17.77
C LEU A 82 6.56 -26.61 18.36
N ASN A 83 7.70 -27.25 18.12
CA ASN A 83 8.00 -28.63 18.55
C ASN A 83 6.93 -29.66 18.15
N ILE A 84 6.25 -29.46 17.03
CA ILE A 84 5.21 -30.35 16.51
C ILE A 84 5.86 -31.38 15.58
N ARG A 85 5.80 -32.66 15.96
CA ARG A 85 6.39 -33.77 15.20
C ARG A 85 5.39 -34.92 15.01
N PRO A 86 5.04 -35.30 13.76
CA PRO A 86 5.38 -34.62 12.51
C PRO A 86 4.55 -33.31 12.33
N PRO A 87 5.02 -32.32 11.56
CA PRO A 87 4.41 -30.99 11.47
C PRO A 87 2.96 -31.01 10.98
N GLU A 88 2.57 -32.01 10.19
CA GLU A 88 1.23 -32.24 9.63
C GLU A 88 0.15 -32.47 10.70
N LYS A 89 0.55 -32.73 11.95
CA LYS A 89 -0.37 -32.77 13.09
C LYS A 89 -1.03 -31.43 13.37
N SER A 90 -0.43 -30.31 12.93
CA SER A 90 -1.05 -29.00 13.07
C SER A 90 -1.81 -28.61 11.80
N PRO A 91 -3.12 -28.32 11.86
CA PRO A 91 -3.84 -27.80 10.70
C PRO A 91 -3.30 -26.43 10.24
N MET A 92 -2.60 -25.70 11.13
CA MET A 92 -1.93 -24.44 10.79
C MET A 92 -0.81 -24.61 9.78
N LEU A 93 -0.25 -25.83 9.61
CA LEU A 93 0.77 -26.08 8.60
C LEU A 93 0.25 -25.73 7.20
N GLN A 94 -0.92 -26.24 6.85
CA GLN A 94 -1.54 -25.98 5.54
C GLN A 94 -1.96 -24.52 5.39
N VAL A 95 -2.42 -23.89 6.47
CA VAL A 95 -2.69 -22.45 6.49
C VAL A 95 -1.42 -21.67 6.13
N PHE A 96 -0.30 -21.93 6.80
CA PHE A 96 0.95 -21.20 6.55
C PHE A 96 1.51 -21.45 5.16
N HIS A 97 1.34 -22.66 4.60
CA HIS A 97 1.69 -22.95 3.21
C HIS A 97 0.78 -22.20 2.21
N SER A 98 -0.50 -21.99 2.51
CA SER A 98 -1.49 -21.45 1.56
C SER A 98 -1.24 -20.02 1.08
N ILE A 99 -0.52 -19.20 1.85
CA ILE A 99 -0.18 -17.82 1.49
C ILE A 99 1.12 -17.72 0.67
N GLN A 100 1.92 -18.78 0.66
CA GLN A 100 3.29 -18.71 0.15
C GLN A 100 3.33 -18.61 -1.37
N ASP A 101 4.35 -17.94 -1.89
CA ASP A 101 4.55 -17.75 -3.33
C ASP A 101 4.55 -19.07 -4.11
N TYR A 102 5.18 -20.12 -3.57
CA TYR A 102 5.23 -21.44 -4.21
C TYR A 102 3.88 -22.16 -4.24
N SER A 103 2.94 -21.78 -3.38
CA SER A 103 1.58 -22.33 -3.35
C SER A 103 0.62 -21.52 -4.21
N THR A 104 0.80 -20.20 -4.25
CA THR A 104 -0.11 -19.27 -4.94
C THR A 104 0.31 -18.97 -6.38
N GLY A 105 1.60 -19.16 -6.71
CA GLY A 105 2.21 -18.73 -7.97
C GLY A 105 2.45 -17.22 -8.05
N GLU A 106 2.20 -16.46 -6.99
CA GLU A 106 2.31 -15.00 -6.96
C GLU A 106 3.42 -14.57 -6.00
N ASN A 107 4.25 -13.60 -6.40
CA ASN A 107 5.46 -13.23 -5.66
C ASN A 107 5.31 -12.06 -4.67
N TRP A 108 4.08 -11.67 -4.36
CA TRP A 108 3.80 -10.46 -3.58
C TRP A 108 4.25 -10.57 -2.12
N LEU A 109 4.13 -11.75 -1.50
CA LEU A 109 4.47 -11.93 -0.08
C LEU A 109 5.98 -11.78 0.12
N ASN A 110 6.78 -12.48 -0.68
CA ASN A 110 8.23 -12.38 -0.63
C ASN A 110 8.71 -10.96 -0.97
N MET A 111 8.11 -10.33 -1.99
CA MET A 111 8.42 -8.95 -2.35
C MET A 111 8.10 -7.98 -1.20
N MET A 112 6.95 -8.13 -0.53
CA MET A 112 6.55 -7.28 0.60
C MET A 112 7.55 -7.43 1.76
N CYS A 113 7.84 -8.67 2.15
CA CYS A 113 8.77 -8.94 3.23
C CYS A 113 10.20 -8.42 2.96
N ASN A 114 10.69 -8.55 1.72
CA ASN A 114 12.00 -8.05 1.32
C ASN A 114 12.04 -6.53 1.23
N LEU A 115 10.98 -5.89 0.71
CA LEU A 115 10.83 -4.44 0.74
C LEU A 115 10.89 -3.91 2.18
N THR A 116 10.16 -4.53 3.11
CA THR A 116 10.23 -4.15 4.53
C THR A 116 11.64 -4.28 5.10
N ASN A 117 12.41 -5.31 4.71
CA ASN A 117 13.81 -5.46 5.13
C ASN A 117 14.71 -4.35 4.56
N GLU A 118 14.63 -4.09 3.26
CA GLU A 118 15.45 -3.08 2.58
C GLU A 118 15.20 -1.68 3.17
N VAL A 119 13.94 -1.36 3.48
CA VAL A 119 13.55 -0.07 4.09
C VAL A 119 13.95 0.05 5.57
N LYS A 120 14.17 -1.08 6.25
CA LYS A 120 14.74 -1.10 7.62
C LYS A 120 16.25 -0.90 7.63
N HIS A 121 16.97 -1.33 6.60
CA HIS A 121 18.44 -1.40 6.59
C HIS A 121 19.12 -0.40 5.65
N ARG A 122 18.43 0.17 4.65
CA ARG A 122 18.97 1.16 3.71
C ARG A 122 18.28 2.52 3.85
N ASN A 123 18.93 3.55 3.31
CA ASN A 123 18.43 4.94 3.17
C ASN A 123 16.95 4.98 2.70
N PRO A 124 16.20 6.06 2.99
CA PRO A 124 14.79 6.20 2.61
C PRO A 124 14.55 5.77 1.17
N ILE A 125 13.45 5.05 0.92
CA ILE A 125 13.04 4.56 -0.40
C ILE A 125 13.28 5.67 -1.41
N SER A 126 14.23 5.45 -2.33
CA SER A 126 14.46 6.38 -3.43
C SER A 126 13.28 6.21 -4.39
N LEU A 127 12.25 7.02 -4.16
CA LEU A 127 11.32 7.39 -5.22
C LEU A 127 12.20 8.11 -6.25
N LYS A 128 12.29 7.56 -7.46
CA LYS A 128 12.61 8.43 -8.59
C LYS A 128 11.50 9.48 -8.59
N ASN A 129 11.92 10.74 -8.75
CA ASN A 129 11.08 11.92 -8.87
C ASN A 129 11.51 12.57 -10.21
N GLU A 130 11.10 12.01 -11.34
CA GLU A 130 11.09 12.76 -12.58
C GLU A 130 9.75 13.52 -12.62
N GLU A 131 9.79 14.85 -12.53
CA GLU A 131 8.61 15.71 -12.57
C GLU A 131 7.93 15.61 -13.94
N VAL A 132 7.05 14.62 -14.11
CA VAL A 132 6.22 14.50 -15.30
C VAL A 132 4.82 14.98 -14.95
N VAL A 133 4.44 16.11 -15.53
CA VAL A 133 3.06 16.60 -15.51
C VAL A 133 2.23 15.66 -16.38
N VAL A 134 1.34 14.89 -15.77
CA VAL A 134 0.47 13.97 -16.51
C VAL A 134 -0.81 14.65 -16.97
N GLN A 135 -1.26 15.69 -16.24
CA GLN A 135 -2.46 16.40 -16.59
C GLN A 135 -2.45 17.84 -16.04
N SER A 136 -2.90 18.78 -16.87
CA SER A 136 -3.20 20.14 -16.46
C SER A 136 -4.65 20.44 -16.82
N ALA A 137 -5.41 21.06 -15.92
CA ALA A 137 -6.80 21.42 -16.17
C ALA A 137 -7.06 22.90 -15.86
N LEU A 138 -7.83 23.54 -16.74
CA LEU A 138 -8.43 24.85 -16.51
C LEU A 138 -9.86 24.64 -16.00
N ASN A 139 -10.11 25.08 -14.77
CA ASN A 139 -11.43 25.08 -14.19
C ASN A 139 -11.99 26.50 -14.10
N ILE A 140 -13.23 26.69 -14.57
CA ILE A 140 -13.97 27.95 -14.47
C ILE A 140 -15.26 27.68 -13.70
N MET A 141 -15.44 28.32 -12.55
CA MET A 141 -16.64 28.19 -11.70
C MET A 141 -17.00 26.73 -11.36
N GLY A 142 -16.01 25.88 -11.11
CA GLY A 142 -16.20 24.46 -10.82
C GLY A 142 -16.29 23.56 -12.05
N MET A 143 -16.32 24.10 -13.27
CA MET A 143 -16.42 23.33 -14.51
C MET A 143 -15.07 23.20 -15.23
N ASN A 144 -14.71 21.98 -15.61
CA ASN A 144 -13.49 21.71 -16.39
C ASN A 144 -13.69 22.16 -17.84
N MET A 145 -12.99 23.23 -18.24
CA MET A 145 -13.11 23.83 -19.56
C MET A 145 -12.08 23.28 -20.54
N VAL A 146 -10.85 23.09 -20.07
CA VAL A 146 -9.73 22.57 -20.89
C VAL A 146 -8.95 21.56 -20.07
N VAL A 147 -8.60 20.45 -20.70
CA VAL A 147 -7.76 19.40 -20.13
C VAL A 147 -6.60 19.15 -21.10
N PHE A 148 -5.39 19.18 -20.57
CA PHE A 148 -4.17 18.79 -21.27
C PHE A 148 -3.66 17.49 -20.68
N ASN A 149 -3.36 16.52 -21.54
CA ASN A 149 -2.67 15.29 -21.14
C ASN A 149 -1.16 15.53 -21.28
N GLY A 150 -0.52 15.99 -20.21
CA GLY A 150 0.88 16.41 -20.22
C GLY A 150 1.12 17.77 -19.57
N GLU A 151 2.33 18.32 -19.78
CA GLU A 151 2.60 19.73 -19.52
C GLU A 151 1.70 20.64 -20.34
N MET A 152 1.34 21.79 -19.78
CA MET A 152 0.54 22.77 -20.50
C MET A 152 1.36 23.29 -21.69
N PRO A 153 0.93 23.02 -22.94
CA PRO A 153 1.70 23.40 -24.11
C PRO A 153 1.68 24.92 -24.28
N ASN A 154 2.68 25.48 -24.96
CA ASN A 154 2.67 26.91 -25.32
C ASN A 154 1.71 27.17 -26.50
N ILE A 155 0.45 26.77 -26.34
CA ILE A 155 -0.61 26.98 -27.31
C ILE A 155 -1.50 28.10 -26.78
N PRO A 156 -1.74 29.17 -27.56
CA PRO A 156 -2.65 30.22 -27.15
C PRO A 156 -4.09 29.69 -27.10
N ILE A 157 -4.73 29.77 -25.94
CA ILE A 157 -6.16 29.45 -25.78
C ILE A 157 -6.88 30.70 -25.31
N THR A 158 -8.02 31.02 -25.93
CA THR A 158 -8.85 32.15 -25.55
C THR A 158 -10.28 31.68 -25.34
N ILE A 159 -10.80 31.90 -24.13
CA ILE A 159 -12.18 31.61 -23.75
C ILE A 159 -12.83 32.94 -23.38
N LYS A 160 -13.88 33.34 -24.10
CA LYS A 160 -14.55 34.63 -23.90
C LYS A 160 -16.06 34.46 -23.84
N ASN A 161 -16.71 35.37 -23.10
CA ASN A 161 -18.17 35.46 -23.01
C ASN A 161 -18.86 34.14 -22.59
N VAL A 162 -18.24 33.39 -21.68
CA VAL A 162 -18.86 32.21 -21.07
C VAL A 162 -19.82 32.64 -19.97
N SER A 163 -20.97 31.99 -19.88
CA SER A 163 -21.87 32.09 -18.74
C SER A 163 -22.26 30.70 -18.25
N VAL A 164 -22.33 30.55 -16.92
CA VAL A 164 -22.75 29.32 -16.25
C VAL A 164 -23.98 29.66 -15.42
N ASN A 165 -25.11 29.03 -15.71
CA ASN A 165 -26.40 29.31 -15.04
C ASN A 165 -26.78 30.81 -15.05
N GLY A 166 -26.47 31.52 -16.14
CA GLY A 166 -26.75 32.95 -16.30
C GLY A 166 -25.73 33.89 -15.65
N ILE A 167 -24.75 33.37 -14.90
CA ILE A 167 -23.67 34.16 -14.31
C ILE A 167 -22.52 34.23 -15.31
N LYS A 168 -22.05 35.43 -15.64
CA LYS A 168 -20.93 35.63 -16.58
C LYS A 168 -19.62 35.23 -15.90
N ALA A 169 -18.89 34.31 -16.53
CA ALA A 169 -17.54 33.94 -16.14
C ALA A 169 -16.52 34.93 -16.71
N PRO A 170 -15.34 35.07 -16.08
CA PRO A 170 -14.27 35.93 -16.59
C PRO A 170 -13.72 35.41 -17.94
N ASP A 171 -13.30 36.34 -18.79
CA ASP A 171 -12.56 36.02 -20.00
C ASP A 171 -11.16 35.51 -19.64
N VAL A 172 -10.72 34.43 -20.29
CA VAL A 172 -9.45 33.75 -20.02
C VAL A 172 -8.59 33.70 -21.27
N VAL A 173 -7.32 34.08 -21.14
CA VAL A 173 -6.30 33.91 -22.17
C VAL A 173 -5.13 33.11 -21.61
N LEU A 174 -4.86 31.94 -22.17
CA LEU A 174 -3.61 31.23 -21.98
C LEU A 174 -2.58 31.72 -23.00
N ARG A 175 -1.45 32.24 -22.56
CA ARG A 175 -0.31 32.61 -23.41
C ARG A 175 0.99 32.34 -22.64
N ASP A 176 1.99 31.74 -23.28
CA ASP A 176 3.29 31.43 -22.67
C ASP A 176 3.17 30.60 -21.38
N GLY A 177 2.25 29.63 -21.38
CA GLY A 177 1.99 28.77 -20.22
C GLY A 177 1.37 29.49 -19.01
N LYS A 178 0.91 30.75 -19.17
CA LYS A 178 0.31 31.56 -18.11
C LYS A 178 -1.10 32.00 -18.50
N PHE A 179 -1.99 31.98 -17.51
CA PHE A 179 -3.34 32.50 -17.67
C PHE A 179 -3.37 34.00 -17.35
N ILE A 180 -3.97 34.77 -18.25
CA ILE A 180 -4.25 36.19 -18.12
C ILE A 180 -5.77 36.32 -18.02
N GLN A 181 -6.25 36.95 -16.95
CA GLN A 181 -7.67 37.11 -16.65
C GLN A 181 -8.08 38.59 -16.71
N GLY A 182 -9.33 38.85 -17.12
CA GLY A 182 -10.04 40.09 -16.78
C GLY A 182 -11.05 39.85 -15.64
N GLY A 183 -10.93 40.57 -14.52
CA GLY A 183 -11.85 40.51 -13.36
C GLY A 183 -11.25 39.90 -12.08
N ASP A 184 -12.00 40.00 -10.97
CA ASP A 184 -11.52 39.76 -9.59
C ASP A 184 -11.74 38.32 -9.05
N ASP A 185 -12.37 37.42 -9.81
CA ASP A 185 -12.77 36.08 -9.31
C ASP A 185 -11.71 35.00 -9.62
N PRO A 186 -11.24 34.17 -8.67
CA PRO A 186 -10.05 33.36 -8.90
C PRO A 186 -10.28 32.15 -9.83
N LEU A 187 -9.51 32.09 -10.92
CA LEU A 187 -9.28 30.85 -11.68
C LEU A 187 -8.44 29.87 -10.85
N VAL A 188 -8.82 28.58 -10.85
CA VAL A 188 -8.02 27.53 -10.22
C VAL A 188 -7.29 26.73 -11.29
N ASN A 189 -5.97 26.89 -11.34
CA ASN A 189 -5.10 26.03 -12.14
C ASN A 189 -4.72 24.81 -11.32
N ILE A 190 -5.14 23.63 -11.79
CA ILE A 190 -4.79 22.37 -11.14
C ILE A 190 -3.69 21.71 -11.98
N LYS A 191 -2.49 21.60 -11.39
CA LYS A 191 -1.35 20.85 -11.94
C LYS A 191 -1.31 19.49 -11.24
N ILE A 192 -1.50 18.41 -11.99
CA ILE A 192 -1.44 17.03 -11.47
C ILE A 192 -0.10 16.41 -11.92
N THR A 193 0.77 16.12 -10.95
CA THR A 193 2.06 15.44 -11.13
C THR A 193 1.96 13.96 -10.76
N LYS A 194 2.75 13.08 -11.38
CA LYS A 194 3.07 11.73 -10.84
C LYS A 194 4.42 11.81 -10.11
N GLU A 195 4.72 11.03 -9.06
CA GLU A 195 5.14 9.62 -9.16
C GLU A 195 4.80 8.74 -7.93
N ASN A 196 4.06 7.65 -8.18
CA ASN A 196 3.62 6.66 -7.19
C ASN A 196 4.38 5.32 -7.30
N LYS A 197 5.65 5.32 -7.72
CA LYS A 197 6.39 4.08 -8.04
C LYS A 197 7.64 3.88 -7.21
N ILE A 198 7.93 2.63 -6.87
CA ILE A 198 9.20 2.18 -6.26
C ILE A 198 9.95 1.26 -7.22
N LYS A 199 11.27 1.39 -7.30
CA LYS A 199 12.12 0.46 -8.04
C LYS A 199 12.70 -0.59 -7.10
N PHE A 200 12.38 -1.86 -7.33
CA PHE A 200 12.82 -2.99 -6.51
C PHE A 200 13.40 -4.09 -7.40
N HIS A 201 14.66 -4.48 -7.18
CA HIS A 201 15.39 -5.44 -8.02
C HIS A 201 15.27 -5.22 -9.54
N GLY A 202 15.23 -3.95 -9.97
CA GLY A 202 15.12 -3.61 -11.39
C GLY A 202 13.68 -3.49 -11.91
N GLN A 203 12.68 -3.93 -11.15
CA GLN A 203 11.26 -3.80 -11.48
C GLN A 203 10.68 -2.50 -10.90
N GLU A 204 9.85 -1.81 -11.67
CA GLU A 204 9.05 -0.68 -11.18
C GLU A 204 7.68 -1.16 -10.72
N ILE A 205 7.29 -0.74 -9.52
CA ILE A 205 6.05 -1.16 -8.86
C ILE A 205 5.27 0.08 -8.45
N GLU A 206 3.99 0.15 -8.81
CA GLU A 206 3.11 1.22 -8.29
C GLU A 206 2.73 0.95 -6.84
N VAL A 207 3.03 1.89 -5.95
CA VAL A 207 2.88 1.79 -4.50
C VAL A 207 1.44 1.53 -4.08
N ILE A 208 0.49 2.35 -4.53
CA ILE A 208 -0.91 2.22 -4.10
C ILE A 208 -1.50 0.87 -4.52
N PRO A 209 -1.45 0.45 -5.80
CA PRO A 209 -1.96 -0.86 -6.21
C PRO A 209 -1.27 -2.02 -5.49
N TYR A 210 0.05 -1.91 -5.26
CA TYR A 210 0.80 -2.96 -4.59
C TYR A 210 0.47 -3.11 -3.11
N ILE A 211 0.37 -1.99 -2.38
CA ILE A 211 -0.02 -2.00 -0.97
C ILE A 211 -1.47 -2.48 -0.82
N GLN A 212 -2.37 -2.08 -1.72
CA GLN A 212 -3.76 -2.59 -1.75
C GLN A 212 -3.78 -4.11 -1.92
N LEU A 213 -3.01 -4.65 -2.89
CA LEU A 213 -2.88 -6.08 -3.11
C LEU A 213 -2.43 -6.82 -1.84
N CYS A 214 -1.39 -6.31 -1.17
CA CYS A 214 -0.88 -6.88 0.07
C CYS A 214 -1.94 -6.85 1.18
N LEU A 215 -2.61 -5.71 1.36
CA LEU A 215 -3.66 -5.52 2.36
C LEU A 215 -4.81 -6.52 2.16
N ASP A 216 -5.32 -6.63 0.94
CA ASP A 216 -6.47 -7.48 0.62
C ASP A 216 -6.15 -8.96 0.86
N LYS A 217 -4.96 -9.40 0.42
CA LYS A 217 -4.52 -10.79 0.59
C LYS A 217 -4.23 -11.10 2.06
N LEU A 218 -3.53 -10.21 2.77
CA LEU A 218 -3.26 -10.41 4.20
C LEU A 218 -4.53 -10.40 5.02
N ARG A 219 -5.49 -9.51 4.75
CA ARG A 219 -6.75 -9.48 5.49
C ARG A 219 -7.53 -10.79 5.34
N LYS A 220 -7.59 -11.35 4.13
CA LYS A 220 -8.22 -12.66 3.89
C LYS A 220 -7.47 -13.77 4.61
N PHE A 221 -6.14 -13.80 4.47
CA PHE A 221 -5.29 -14.81 5.09
C PHE A 221 -5.35 -14.79 6.62
N ILE A 222 -5.19 -13.62 7.24
CA ILE A 222 -5.22 -13.43 8.69
C ILE A 222 -6.55 -13.92 9.25
N ASN A 223 -7.68 -13.52 8.67
CA ASN A 223 -8.98 -14.02 9.13
C ASN A 223 -9.09 -15.54 9.04
N TYR A 224 -8.72 -16.12 7.89
CA TYR A 224 -8.72 -17.57 7.72
C TYR A 224 -7.81 -18.30 8.74
N ALA A 225 -6.65 -17.72 9.03
CA ALA A 225 -5.69 -18.29 9.97
C ALA A 225 -6.21 -18.24 11.41
N TYR A 226 -6.78 -17.12 11.86
CA TYR A 226 -7.37 -17.03 13.19
C TYR A 226 -8.64 -17.87 13.33
N ASP A 227 -9.48 -17.98 12.29
CA ASP A 227 -10.62 -18.92 12.28
C ASP A 227 -10.16 -20.38 12.44
N THR A 228 -8.95 -20.70 11.96
CA THR A 228 -8.36 -22.03 12.11
C THR A 228 -7.75 -22.20 13.51
N LEU A 229 -7.07 -21.19 14.04
CA LEU A 229 -6.53 -21.20 15.41
C LEU A 229 -7.64 -21.32 16.47
N GLU A 230 -8.77 -20.66 16.27
CA GLU A 230 -9.90 -20.73 17.20
C GLU A 230 -10.51 -22.13 17.30
N LYS A 231 -10.38 -22.96 16.26
CA LYS A 231 -10.84 -24.35 16.26
C LYS A 231 -9.86 -25.32 16.96
N LEU A 232 -8.65 -24.86 17.28
CA LEU A 232 -7.64 -25.66 17.97
C LEU A 232 -7.79 -25.62 19.50
N ASN A 233 -8.52 -24.64 20.01
CA ASN A 233 -8.86 -24.47 21.43
C ASN A 233 -10.30 -24.93 21.70
#